data_AF-A0A7S1D5Z3-F1
#
_entry.id   AF-A0A7S1D5Z3-F1
#
_cell.length_a   1.000
_cell.length_b   1.000
_cell.length_c   1.000
_cell.angle_alpha   90.00
_cell.angle_beta   90.00
_cell.angle_gamma   90.00
#
_symmetry.space_group_name_H-M   'P 1'
#
loop_
_entity.id
_entity.type
_entity.pdbx_description
1 polymer ?
#
loop_
_entity_poly.entity_id
_entity_poly.type
_entity_poly.pdbx_seq_one_letter_code
_entity_poly.pdbx_strand_id
1 'polypeptide(L)'
;GTIIDKFMEEFGGKEKFGFTVSHTTRQPRPGEINGVHYHFVTMDEMKQQIANGQFMEHANVHDNLYGTSWQSLKDIELQGKKSLLDVDVQGVQNLKRLEQSPAIGATTRLCPKYIFIAPPSLEILSQ
;
A
#
# COMPACT_ATOMS: atom_id res chain seq x y z
N GLY A 1 -9.85 2.42 9.49
CA GLY A 1 -10.07 0.97 9.66
C GLY A 1 -9.84 0.66 11.12
N THR A 2 -10.79 0.04 11.81
CA THR A 2 -10.89 0.06 13.28
C THR A 2 -9.62 -0.38 14.03
N ILE A 3 -8.87 -1.35 13.51
CA ILE A 3 -7.62 -1.81 14.16
C ILE A 3 -6.45 -0.86 13.88
N ILE A 4 -6.31 -0.39 12.63
CA ILE A 4 -5.22 0.52 12.29
C ILE A 4 -5.43 1.87 12.99
N ASP A 5 -6.67 2.33 13.09
CA ASP A 5 -7.03 3.55 13.81
C ASP A 5 -6.61 3.43 15.29
N LYS A 6 -6.94 2.29 15.94
CA LYS A 6 -6.47 1.99 17.32
C LYS A 6 -4.95 1.93 17.44
N PHE A 7 -4.27 1.27 16.51
CA PHE A 7 -2.80 1.21 16.50
C PHE A 7 -2.20 2.61 16.40
N MET A 8 -2.77 3.47 15.55
CA MET A 8 -2.34 4.85 15.42
C MET A 8 -2.56 5.62 16.73
N GLU A 9 -3.71 5.46 17.38
CA GLU A 9 -3.99 6.11 18.67
C GLU A 9 -2.99 5.71 19.77
N GLU A 10 -2.66 4.41 19.90
CA GLU A 10 -1.77 3.93 20.97
C GLU A 10 -0.28 4.23 20.72
N PHE A 11 0.18 4.16 19.46
CA PHE A 11 1.62 4.14 19.17
C PHE A 11 2.19 5.46 18.62
N GLY A 12 1.47 6.57 18.78
CA GLY A 12 1.96 7.93 18.45
C GLY A 12 1.46 8.50 17.12
N GLY A 13 0.48 7.83 16.50
CA GLY A 13 -0.39 8.40 15.48
C GLY A 13 0.32 8.97 14.26
N LYS A 14 -0.27 10.04 13.73
CA LYS A 14 0.15 10.70 12.49
C LYS A 14 1.52 11.38 12.58
N GLU A 15 2.08 11.52 13.78
CA GLU A 15 3.43 12.05 14.00
C GLU A 15 4.50 10.99 13.71
N LYS A 16 4.21 9.70 13.98
CA LYS A 16 5.17 8.60 13.78
C LYS A 16 4.90 7.78 12.52
N PHE A 17 3.65 7.74 12.07
CA PHE A 17 3.23 6.87 10.98
C PHE A 17 2.45 7.63 9.91
N GLY A 18 2.58 7.18 8.66
CA GLY A 18 1.81 7.70 7.53
C GLY A 18 1.27 6.54 6.68
N PHE A 19 0.08 6.71 6.12
CA PHE A 19 -0.47 5.75 5.16
C PHE A 19 0.06 6.04 3.77
N THR A 20 0.46 4.99 3.05
CA THR A 20 0.72 5.11 1.61
C THR A 20 -0.59 5.29 0.88
N VAL A 21 -0.68 6.36 0.08
CA VAL A 21 -1.77 6.51 -0.88
C VAL A 21 -1.41 5.74 -2.14
N SER A 22 -2.12 4.65 -2.40
CA SER A 22 -1.93 3.81 -3.59
C SER A 22 -2.55 4.47 -4.82
N HIS A 23 -2.17 4.00 -6.01
CA HIS A 23 -2.75 4.41 -7.28
C HIS A 23 -3.84 3.43 -7.70
N THR A 24 -4.83 3.90 -8.45
CA THR A 24 -5.80 3.04 -9.12
C THR A 24 -6.27 3.63 -10.44
N THR A 25 -6.61 2.74 -11.39
CA THR A 25 -7.27 3.11 -12.65
C THR A 25 -8.79 3.18 -12.54
N ARG A 26 -9.35 2.77 -11.39
CA ARG A 26 -10.77 2.88 -11.12
C ARG A 26 -11.15 4.35 -11.02
N GLN A 27 -12.31 4.71 -11.55
CA GLN A 27 -12.86 6.06 -11.33
C GLN A 27 -13.18 6.29 -9.84
N PRO A 28 -12.98 7.52 -9.33
CA PRO A 28 -13.33 7.86 -7.95
C PRO A 28 -14.84 7.69 -7.72
N ARG A 29 -15.19 7.10 -6.57
CA ARG A 29 -16.57 7.04 -6.07
C ARG A 29 -16.96 8.40 -5.48
N PRO A 30 -18.27 8.71 -5.38
CA PRO A 30 -18.72 9.91 -4.70
C PRO A 30 -18.12 10.03 -3.29
N GLY A 31 -17.47 11.16 -3.01
CA GLY A 31 -16.78 11.44 -1.74
C GLY A 31 -15.31 11.04 -1.68
N GLU A 32 -14.81 10.24 -2.64
CA GLU A 32 -13.38 9.98 -2.74
C GLU A 32 -12.63 11.20 -3.32
N ILE A 33 -11.46 11.47 -2.75
CA ILE A 33 -10.59 12.61 -3.07
C ILE A 33 -9.26 12.08 -3.58
N ASN A 34 -8.83 12.58 -4.74
CA ASN A 34 -7.55 12.26 -5.35
C ASN A 34 -6.37 12.69 -4.46
N GLY A 35 -5.38 11.81 -4.32
CA GLY A 35 -4.22 12.02 -3.45
C GLY A 35 -4.49 11.87 -1.95
N VAL A 36 -5.74 11.57 -1.57
CA VAL A 36 -6.11 11.26 -0.18
C VAL A 36 -6.50 9.80 -0.05
N HIS A 37 -7.41 9.33 -0.90
CA HIS A 37 -7.90 7.96 -0.87
C HIS A 37 -7.09 7.08 -1.82
N TYR A 38 -6.94 7.55 -3.05
CA TYR A 38 -6.05 6.99 -4.07
C TYR A 38 -5.51 8.11 -4.95
N HIS A 39 -4.42 7.84 -5.64
CA HIS A 39 -4.07 8.55 -6.87
C HIS A 39 -4.84 7.91 -8.02
N PHE A 40 -5.92 8.58 -8.44
CA PHE A 40 -6.73 8.15 -9.56
C PHE A 40 -6.03 8.55 -10.85
N VAL A 41 -5.59 7.54 -11.61
CA VAL A 41 -4.82 7.71 -12.86
C VAL A 41 -5.49 6.95 -13.99
N THR A 42 -5.16 7.27 -15.23
CA THR A 42 -5.67 6.49 -16.36
C THR A 42 -4.96 5.13 -16.47
N MET A 43 -5.62 4.18 -17.15
CA MET A 43 -5.04 2.86 -17.44
C MET A 43 -3.71 2.96 -18.19
N ASP A 44 -3.63 3.84 -19.18
CA ASP A 44 -2.44 3.98 -20.02
C ASP A 44 -1.27 4.61 -19.25
N GLU A 45 -1.54 5.65 -18.45
CA GLU A 45 -0.54 6.24 -17.55
C GLU A 45 0.00 5.18 -16.58
N MET A 46 -0.88 4.45 -15.91
CA MET A 46 -0.45 3.45 -14.93
C MET A 46 0.38 2.33 -15.57
N LYS A 47 0.00 1.85 -16.76
CA LYS A 47 0.78 0.86 -17.51
C LYS A 47 2.18 1.37 -17.88
N GLN A 48 2.29 2.62 -18.33
CA GLN A 48 3.59 3.23 -18.64
C GLN A 48 4.47 3.34 -17.40
N GLN A 49 3.90 3.79 -16.28
CA GLN A 49 4.63 3.91 -15.01
C GLN A 49 5.08 2.54 -14.47
N ILE A 50 4.25 1.50 -14.60
CA ILE A 50 4.61 0.12 -14.28
C ILE A 50 5.77 -0.35 -15.16
N ALA A 51 5.71 -0.14 -16.47
CA ALA A 51 6.77 -0.51 -17.40
C ALA A 51 8.10 0.21 -17.08
N ASN A 52 8.02 1.43 -16.55
CA ASN A 52 9.17 2.21 -16.09
C ASN A 52 9.66 1.82 -14.68
N GLY A 53 9.10 0.78 -14.05
CA GLY A 53 9.52 0.30 -12.74
C GLY A 53 9.18 1.23 -11.57
N GLN A 54 8.19 2.13 -11.74
CA GLN A 54 7.84 3.13 -10.72
C GLN A 54 6.97 2.57 -9.58
N PHE A 55 6.45 1.36 -9.75
CA PHE A 55 5.65 0.67 -8.76
C PHE A 55 6.46 -0.36 -7.98
N MET A 56 6.31 -0.32 -6.67
CA MET A 56 6.84 -1.36 -5.77
C MET A 56 6.02 -2.63 -5.92
N GLU A 57 4.69 -2.49 -5.94
CA GLU A 57 3.77 -3.58 -6.20
C GLU A 57 2.59 -3.06 -7.01
N HIS A 58 1.98 -3.95 -7.78
CA HIS A 58 0.72 -3.69 -8.45
C HIS A 58 -0.06 -5.00 -8.66
N ALA A 59 -1.37 -4.88 -8.75
CA ALA A 59 -2.28 -5.98 -9.02
C ALA A 59 -3.40 -5.53 -9.96
N ASN A 60 -3.93 -6.48 -10.74
CA ASN A 60 -5.17 -6.28 -11.48
C ASN A 60 -6.31 -6.89 -10.66
N VAL A 61 -7.29 -6.06 -10.31
CA VAL A 61 -8.49 -6.47 -9.58
C VAL A 61 -9.69 -6.14 -10.44
N HIS A 62 -10.31 -7.18 -10.98
CA HIS A 62 -11.29 -7.10 -12.07
C HIS A 62 -10.70 -6.41 -13.31
N ASP A 63 -11.21 -5.24 -13.68
CA ASP A 63 -10.77 -4.46 -14.84
C ASP A 63 -9.91 -3.25 -14.45
N ASN A 64 -9.54 -3.12 -13.18
CA ASN A 64 -8.78 -1.99 -12.68
C ASN A 64 -7.43 -2.41 -12.12
N LEU A 65 -6.41 -1.61 -12.42
CA LEU A 65 -5.11 -1.74 -11.79
C LEU A 65 -5.11 -0.98 -10.46
N TYR A 66 -4.40 -1.56 -9.50
CA TYR A 66 -4.07 -0.98 -8.21
C TYR A 66 -2.58 -1.17 -7.97
N GLY A 67 -1.94 -0.24 -7.25
CA GLY A 67 -0.54 -0.40 -6.93
C GLY A 67 0.03 0.71 -6.06
N THR A 68 1.07 0.37 -5.34
CA THR A 68 1.80 1.28 -4.45
C THR A 68 3.11 1.69 -5.11
N SER A 69 3.29 3.00 -5.35
CA SER A 69 4.49 3.52 -6.00
C SER A 69 5.64 3.66 -5.00
N TRP A 70 6.87 3.64 -5.52
CA TRP A 70 8.05 3.98 -4.71
C TRP A 70 7.97 5.41 -4.16
N GLN A 71 7.38 6.32 -4.93
CA GLN A 71 7.22 7.71 -4.52
C GLN A 71 6.28 7.84 -3.32
N SER A 72 5.16 7.09 -3.29
CA SER A 72 4.23 7.10 -2.14
C SER A 72 4.92 6.69 -0.83
N LEU A 73 5.90 5.78 -0.88
CA LEU A 73 6.72 5.44 0.29
C LEU A 73 7.68 6.58 0.65
N LYS A 74 8.39 7.12 -0.35
CA LYS A 74 9.36 8.18 -0.17
C LYS A 74 8.74 9.44 0.43
N ASP A 75 7.52 9.78 0.02
CA ASP A 75 6.81 10.96 0.54
C ASP A 75 6.53 10.88 2.05
N ILE A 76 6.32 9.67 2.57
CA ILE A 76 6.14 9.44 4.02
C ILE A 76 7.49 9.46 4.74
N GLU A 77 8.50 8.82 4.14
CA GLU A 77 9.85 8.81 4.69
C GLU A 77 10.43 10.23 4.79
N LEU A 78 10.20 11.09 3.79
CA LEU A 78 10.58 12.50 3.80
C LEU A 78 9.90 13.31 4.91
N GLN A 79 8.74 12.85 5.40
CA GLN A 79 8.08 13.43 6.57
C GLN A 79 8.66 12.92 7.90
N GLY A 80 9.69 12.07 7.87
CA GLY A 80 10.28 11.44 9.05
C GLY A 80 9.40 10.35 9.68
N LYS A 81 8.42 9.83 8.93
CA LYS A 81 7.42 8.87 9.41
C LYS A 81 7.71 7.47 8.89
N LYS A 82 7.13 6.47 9.56
CA LYS A 82 7.10 5.09 9.10
C LYS A 82 5.87 4.85 8.23
N SER A 83 6.07 4.24 7.08
CA SER A 83 4.98 3.89 6.17
C SER A 83 4.17 2.72 6.70
N LEU A 84 2.85 2.90 6.73
CA LEU A 84 1.85 1.86 6.93
C LEU A 84 1.19 1.56 5.59
N LEU A 85 1.16 0.26 5.25
CA LEU A 85 0.57 -0.24 4.03
C LEU A 85 -0.60 -1.14 4.41
N ASP A 86 -1.76 -0.88 3.82
CA ASP A 86 -2.91 -1.76 3.87
C ASP A 86 -2.99 -2.51 2.55
N VAL A 87 -2.52 -3.76 2.56
CA VAL A 87 -2.34 -4.60 1.36
C VAL A 87 -3.03 -5.94 1.55
N ASP A 88 -3.58 -6.47 0.47
CA ASP A 88 -4.15 -7.81 0.45
C ASP A 88 -3.09 -8.91 0.35
N VAL A 89 -3.53 -10.18 0.29
CA VAL A 89 -2.64 -11.34 0.19
C VAL A 89 -1.77 -11.30 -1.08
N GLN A 90 -2.30 -10.81 -2.20
CA GLN A 90 -1.55 -10.70 -3.45
C GLN A 90 -0.48 -9.62 -3.35
N GLY A 91 -0.81 -8.47 -2.75
CA GLY A 91 0.14 -7.40 -2.43
C GLY A 91 1.28 -7.89 -1.53
N VAL A 92 0.98 -8.65 -0.47
CA VAL A 92 2.00 -9.26 0.40
C VAL A 92 2.91 -10.23 -0.37
N GLN A 93 2.35 -11.04 -1.28
CA GLN A 93 3.16 -11.94 -2.11
C GLN A 93 4.08 -11.16 -3.06
N ASN A 94 3.60 -10.06 -3.64
CA ASN A 94 4.40 -9.18 -4.49
C ASN A 94 5.57 -8.57 -3.72
N LEU A 95 5.32 -8.04 -2.52
CA LEU A 95 6.34 -7.48 -1.63
C LEU A 95 7.42 -8.51 -1.27
N LYS A 96 7.03 -9.73 -0.90
CA LYS A 96 7.98 -10.80 -0.59
C LYS A 96 8.87 -11.18 -1.78
N ARG A 97 8.29 -11.26 -2.99
CA ARG A 97 9.08 -11.49 -4.21
C ARG A 97 10.06 -10.35 -4.48
N LEU A 98 9.63 -9.12 -4.19
CA LEU A 98 10.46 -7.92 -4.35
C LEU A 98 11.63 -7.90 -3.38
N GLU A 99 11.41 -8.24 -2.11
CA GLU A 99 12.47 -8.39 -1.10
C GLU A 99 13.54 -9.41 -1.51
N GLN A 100 13.14 -10.46 -2.21
CA GLN A 100 14.03 -11.52 -2.69
C GLN A 100 14.69 -11.16 -4.03
N SER A 101 14.29 -10.06 -4.67
CA SER A 101 14.81 -9.65 -5.97
C SER A 101 16.21 -9.04 -5.84
N PRO A 102 17.24 -9.60 -6.53
CA PRO A 102 18.60 -9.06 -6.53
C PRO A 102 18.69 -7.64 -7.08
N ALA A 103 17.73 -7.24 -7.92
CA ALA A 103 17.72 -5.96 -8.61
C ALA A 103 17.38 -4.76 -7.69
N ILE A 104 16.71 -4.99 -6.56
CA ILE A 104 16.32 -3.92 -5.61
C ILE A 104 17.20 -3.89 -4.37
N GLY A 105 17.81 -5.02 -4.01
CA GLY A 105 18.68 -5.15 -2.83
C GLY A 105 19.93 -4.25 -2.81
N ALA A 106 20.28 -3.62 -3.94
CA ALA A 106 21.46 -2.75 -4.06
C ALA A 106 21.21 -1.28 -3.71
N THR A 107 19.97 -0.77 -3.82
CA THR A 107 19.67 0.68 -3.68
C THR A 107 18.58 1.00 -2.65
N THR A 108 17.72 0.06 -2.28
CA THR A 108 16.70 0.26 -1.24
C THR A 108 16.45 -1.06 -0.51
N ARG A 109 16.95 -1.17 0.73
CA ARG A 109 16.61 -2.31 1.59
C ARG A 109 15.22 -2.08 2.19
N LEU A 110 14.21 -2.68 1.57
CA LEU A 110 12.92 -2.85 2.23
C LEU A 110 13.09 -3.84 3.38
N CYS A 111 12.65 -3.44 4.58
CA CYS A 111 12.60 -4.28 5.77
C CYS A 111 11.17 -4.30 6.34
N PRO A 112 10.16 -4.74 5.56
CA PRO A 112 8.77 -4.68 5.98
C PRO A 112 8.51 -5.61 7.17
N LYS A 113 7.54 -5.23 7.99
CA LYS A 113 7.00 -6.08 9.07
C LYS A 113 5.58 -6.45 8.70
N TYR A 114 5.36 -7.74 8.48
CA TYR A 114 4.05 -8.27 8.13
C TYR A 114 3.26 -8.59 9.40
N ILE A 115 2.05 -8.04 9.50
CA ILE A 115 1.12 -8.33 10.59
C ILE A 115 -0.16 -8.86 9.94
N PHE A 116 -0.47 -10.12 10.21
CA PHE A 116 -1.73 -10.73 9.82
C PHE A 116 -2.60 -10.89 11.06
N ILE A 117 -3.83 -10.40 10.99
CA ILE A 117 -4.78 -10.47 12.10
C ILE A 117 -5.89 -11.44 11.68
N ALA A 118 -5.93 -12.57 12.36
CA ALA A 118 -6.99 -13.55 12.18
C ALA A 118 -7.96 -13.50 13.37
N PRO A 119 -9.26 -13.68 13.14
CA PRO A 119 -10.19 -13.93 14.24
C PRO A 119 -9.80 -15.23 14.95
N PRO A 120 -10.06 -15.38 16.26
CA PRO A 120 -9.75 -16.62 16.97
C PRO A 120 -10.53 -17.83 16.43
N SER A 121 -11.70 -17.60 15.82
CA SER A 121 -12.48 -18.62 15.11
C SER A 121 -13.39 -17.96 14.05
N LEU A 122 -13.90 -18.77 13.10
CA LEU A 122 -14.89 -18.31 12.12
C LEU A 122 -16.22 -17.90 12.77
N GLU A 123 -16.59 -18.54 13.87
CA GLU A 123 -17.80 -18.20 14.64
C GLU A 123 -17.74 -16.77 15.16
N ILE A 124 -16.58 -16.34 15.67
CA ILE A 124 -16.36 -14.97 16.15
C ILE A 124 -16.37 -13.97 15.00
N LEU A 125 -15.89 -14.35 13.81
CA LEU A 125 -15.90 -13.48 12.62
C LEU A 125 -17.31 -13.17 12.11
N SER A 126 -18.27 -14.06 12.37
CA SER A 126 -19.64 -13.95 11.87
C SER A 126 -20.56 -13.04 12.69
N GLN A 127 -20.07 -12.51 13.81
CA GLN A 127 -20.79 -11.61 14.73
C GLN A 127 -20.58 -10.14 14.38
#